data_AF-A0A813Y8I6-F1
#
_entry.id   AF-A0A813Y8I6-F1
#
_cell.length_a   1.000
_cell.length_b   1.000
_cell.length_c   1.000
_cell.angle_alpha   90.00
_cell.angle_beta   90.00
_cell.angle_gamma   90.00
#
_symmetry.space_group_name_H-M   'P 1'
#
loop_
_entity.id
_entity.type
_entity.pdbx_description
1 polymer ?
#
loop_
_entity_poly.entity_id
_entity_poly.type
_entity_poly.pdbx_seq_one_letter_code
_entity_poly.pdbx_strand_id
1 'polypeptide(L)'
;MKKIINLNHRRYNDSKQFDYAYRYITNPCHQHTQHLKDLVELLFSVNNCPEVVYMDMDLTYITSYSLEVLHMNKQILNSLNISFGINLVDQCVEIDNCVAEILPTDHSQFVLNLDAKSKYPDLTRNQMQELSLINVLNFLVNQNIVDKDTHVVITSWTTWPIEIGQQTNELRPGGMAHTANEIFKQILIPHSFAK
;
A
#
# COMPACT_ATOMS: atom_id res chain seq x y z
N MET A 1 28.28 -7.61 -0.59
CA MET A 1 28.08 -6.44 -1.49
C MET A 1 28.35 -6.72 -2.97
N LYS A 2 29.56 -7.16 -3.40
CA LYS A 2 29.86 -7.37 -4.84
C LYS A 2 28.94 -8.37 -5.58
N LYS A 3 28.35 -9.34 -4.87
CA LYS A 3 27.46 -10.36 -5.46
C LYS A 3 26.03 -9.83 -5.75
N ILE A 4 25.57 -8.81 -5.02
CA ILE A 4 24.24 -8.19 -5.18
C ILE A 4 24.24 -7.20 -6.36
N ILE A 5 25.35 -6.47 -6.54
CA ILE A 5 25.55 -5.52 -7.65
C ILE A 5 25.42 -6.24 -9.02
N ASN A 6 25.93 -7.48 -9.14
CA ASN A 6 25.87 -8.25 -10.38
C ASN A 6 24.50 -8.84 -10.72
N LEU A 7 23.57 -8.96 -9.75
CA LEU A 7 22.22 -9.48 -10.01
C LEU A 7 21.27 -8.40 -10.56
N ASN A 8 21.48 -7.12 -10.21
CA ASN A 8 20.63 -6.03 -10.67
C ASN A 8 21.00 -5.49 -12.07
N HIS A 9 22.24 -5.68 -12.52
CA HIS A 9 22.69 -5.19 -13.83
C HIS A 9 22.08 -5.95 -15.03
N ARG A 10 21.46 -7.13 -14.78
CA ARG A 10 20.77 -7.92 -15.82
C ARG A 10 19.28 -7.58 -15.98
N ARG A 11 18.68 -6.82 -15.05
CA ARG A 11 17.26 -6.45 -15.08
C ARG A 11 16.99 -5.06 -15.67
N TYR A 12 17.98 -4.18 -15.65
CA TYR A 12 17.84 -2.78 -16.11
C TYR A 12 18.91 -2.48 -17.15
N ASN A 13 18.54 -2.53 -18.43
CA ASN A 13 19.45 -2.28 -19.56
C ASN A 13 19.73 -0.79 -19.80
N ASP A 14 19.02 0.11 -19.11
CA ASP A 14 19.20 1.55 -19.18
C ASP A 14 20.00 2.04 -17.96
N SER A 15 21.07 2.79 -18.22
CA SER A 15 21.92 3.40 -17.19
C SER A 15 21.15 4.36 -16.28
N LYS A 16 20.06 4.98 -16.77
CA LYS A 16 19.17 5.81 -15.94
C LYS A 16 18.29 4.98 -15.01
N GLN A 17 17.78 3.84 -15.46
CA GLN A 17 17.00 2.93 -14.63
C GLN A 17 17.87 2.26 -13.56
N PHE A 18 19.12 1.92 -13.91
CA PHE A 18 20.09 1.43 -12.96
C PHE A 18 20.48 2.50 -11.93
N ASP A 19 20.78 3.74 -12.34
CA ASP A 19 21.08 4.84 -11.41
C ASP A 19 19.88 5.16 -10.51
N TYR A 20 18.66 5.16 -11.05
CA TYR A 20 17.43 5.31 -10.26
C TYR A 20 17.31 4.20 -9.21
N ALA A 21 17.28 2.92 -9.61
CA ALA A 21 17.17 1.80 -8.68
C ALA A 21 18.34 1.73 -7.67
N TYR A 22 19.55 2.09 -8.10
CA TYR A 22 20.73 2.14 -7.26
C TYR A 22 20.61 3.22 -6.18
N ARG A 23 20.13 4.44 -6.53
CA ARG A 23 19.92 5.53 -5.56
C ARG A 23 18.97 5.15 -4.43
N TYR A 24 17.88 4.44 -4.71
CA TYR A 24 16.94 3.96 -3.67
C TYR A 24 17.55 2.88 -2.76
N ILE A 25 18.50 2.10 -3.28
CA ILE A 25 19.17 1.04 -2.51
C ILE A 25 20.36 1.59 -1.70
N THR A 26 21.07 2.60 -2.22
CA THR A 26 22.34 3.06 -1.64
C THR A 26 22.29 4.38 -0.89
N ASN A 27 21.19 5.14 -1.00
CA ASN A 27 20.91 6.30 -0.15
C ASN A 27 19.59 6.05 0.59
N PRO A 28 19.60 5.26 1.67
CA PRO A 28 18.39 5.11 2.48
C PRO A 28 18.10 6.46 3.13
N CYS A 29 16.99 7.09 2.74
CA CYS A 29 16.57 8.40 3.25
C CYS A 29 16.00 8.28 4.68
N HIS A 30 16.77 7.75 5.63
CA HIS A 30 16.36 7.60 7.05
C HIS A 30 16.01 8.95 7.73
N GLN A 31 16.33 10.09 7.12
CA GLN A 31 15.91 11.41 7.59
C GLN A 31 14.40 11.66 7.41
N HIS A 32 13.70 10.91 6.54
CA HIS A 32 12.28 11.15 6.25
C HIS A 32 11.36 10.88 7.45
N THR A 33 11.65 9.89 8.29
CA THR A 33 10.85 9.58 9.47
C THR A 33 11.01 10.65 10.57
N GLN A 34 12.20 11.28 10.66
CA GLN A 34 12.41 12.41 11.58
C GLN A 34 11.57 13.64 11.17
N HIS A 35 11.44 13.92 9.87
CA HIS A 35 10.57 15.01 9.40
C HIS A 35 9.10 14.81 9.76
N LEU A 36 8.61 13.55 9.75
CA LEU A 36 7.27 13.25 10.25
C LEU A 36 7.14 13.61 11.73
N LYS A 37 8.12 13.21 12.56
CA LYS A 37 8.15 13.55 13.99
C LYS A 37 8.12 15.07 14.20
N ASP A 38 9.03 15.79 13.56
CA ASP A 38 9.16 17.25 13.69
C ASP A 38 7.86 17.97 13.29
N LEU A 39 7.22 17.50 12.22
CA LEU A 39 5.93 18.05 11.77
C LEU A 39 4.81 17.80 12.78
N VAL A 40 4.70 16.60 13.33
CA VAL A 40 3.68 16.28 14.34
C VAL A 40 3.92 17.12 15.60
N GLU A 41 5.15 17.19 16.10
CA GLU A 41 5.50 18.01 17.28
C GLU A 41 5.21 19.51 17.03
N LEU A 42 5.46 20.01 15.82
CA LEU A 42 5.09 21.37 15.42
C LEU A 42 3.57 21.58 15.48
N LEU A 43 2.78 20.63 14.95
CA LEU A 43 1.32 20.68 15.01
C LEU A 43 0.80 20.67 16.45
N PHE A 44 1.41 19.89 17.33
CA PHE A 44 1.13 19.93 18.78
C PHE A 44 1.40 21.32 19.36
N SER A 45 2.51 21.96 19.00
CA SER A 45 2.88 23.28 19.53
C SER A 45 1.88 24.40 19.21
N VAL A 46 1.06 24.22 18.17
CA VAL A 46 0.02 25.17 17.74
C VAL A 46 -1.40 24.70 18.06
N ASN A 47 -1.56 23.72 18.97
CA ASN A 47 -2.83 23.11 19.37
C ASN A 47 -3.63 22.48 18.21
N ASN A 48 -2.93 21.91 17.22
CA ASN A 48 -3.55 21.26 16.06
C ASN A 48 -3.11 19.80 15.93
N CYS A 49 -3.18 19.05 17.02
CA CYS A 49 -2.69 17.68 17.11
C CYS A 49 -3.55 16.73 16.23
N PRO A 50 -2.97 16.02 15.25
CA PRO A 50 -3.73 15.07 14.45
C PRO A 50 -4.11 13.85 15.30
N GLU A 51 -5.31 13.30 15.14
CA GLU A 51 -5.68 12.03 15.78
C GLU A 51 -5.04 10.83 15.08
N VAL A 52 -4.93 10.92 13.75
CA VAL A 52 -4.38 9.88 12.87
C VAL A 52 -3.54 10.55 11.78
N VAL A 53 -2.41 9.94 11.41
CA VAL A 53 -1.68 10.34 10.19
C VAL A 53 -1.71 9.19 9.18
N TYR A 54 -2.27 9.45 8.00
CA TYR A 54 -2.40 8.48 6.93
C TYR A 54 -1.18 8.52 6.01
N MET A 55 -0.56 7.36 5.80
CA MET A 55 0.52 7.18 4.84
C MET A 55 -0.06 6.83 3.48
N ASP A 56 0.24 7.66 2.48
CA ASP A 56 0.14 7.28 1.08
C ASP A 56 1.29 6.32 0.74
N MET A 57 1.00 5.29 -0.05
CA MET A 57 1.98 4.29 -0.43
C MET A 57 1.94 3.99 -1.92
N ASP A 58 3.08 4.20 -2.56
CA ASP A 58 3.37 3.62 -3.87
C ASP A 58 4.07 2.28 -3.64
N LEU A 59 3.31 1.21 -3.89
CA LEU A 59 3.76 -0.16 -3.72
C LEU A 59 4.30 -0.78 -5.02
N THR A 60 4.30 -0.01 -6.12
CA THR A 60 4.89 -0.41 -7.41
C THR A 60 6.36 -0.82 -7.25
N TYR A 61 7.04 -0.24 -6.27
CA TYR A 61 8.43 -0.50 -5.95
C TYR A 61 8.60 -0.92 -4.49
N ILE A 62 7.78 -1.83 -3.96
CA ILE A 62 7.99 -2.38 -2.61
C ILE A 62 9.40 -2.95 -2.52
N THR A 63 10.23 -2.19 -1.85
CA THR A 63 11.55 -2.58 -1.39
C THR A 63 11.42 -2.90 0.08
N SER A 64 12.34 -3.72 0.61
CA SER A 64 12.49 -3.87 2.06
C SER A 64 12.57 -2.52 2.77
N TYR A 65 13.12 -1.51 2.08
CA TYR A 65 13.16 -0.12 2.51
C TYR A 65 11.78 0.51 2.71
N SER A 66 10.84 0.36 1.77
CA SER A 66 9.48 0.93 1.93
C SER A 66 8.76 0.37 3.17
N LEU A 67 8.91 -0.93 3.43
CA LEU A 67 8.35 -1.58 4.62
C LEU A 67 9.02 -1.08 5.90
N GLU A 68 10.35 -0.94 5.90
CA GLU A 68 11.11 -0.41 7.04
C GLU A 68 10.66 1.01 7.40
N VAL A 69 10.48 1.90 6.41
CA VAL A 69 9.98 3.27 6.63
C VAL A 69 8.59 3.27 7.24
N LEU A 70 7.68 2.41 6.78
CA LEU A 70 6.32 2.32 7.33
C LEU A 70 6.36 1.84 8.79
N HIS A 71 7.19 0.85 9.12
CA HIS A 71 7.41 0.44 10.52
C HIS A 71 7.96 1.56 11.39
N MET A 72 8.98 2.29 10.91
CA MET A 72 9.56 3.41 11.64
C MET A 72 8.54 4.53 11.85
N ASN A 73 7.76 4.88 10.82
CA ASN A 73 6.73 5.92 10.91
C ASN A 73 5.67 5.53 11.94
N LYS A 74 5.21 4.27 11.91
CA LYS A 74 4.27 3.73 12.90
C LYS A 74 4.81 3.82 14.33
N GLN A 75 6.07 3.45 14.54
CA GLN A 75 6.72 3.55 15.85
C GLN A 75 6.80 4.99 16.35
N ILE A 76 7.17 5.95 15.48
CA ILE A 76 7.22 7.37 15.83
C ILE A 76 5.85 7.89 16.23
N LEU A 77 4.81 7.64 15.43
CA LEU A 77 3.46 8.12 15.73
C LEU A 77 2.96 7.52 17.05
N ASN A 78 3.14 6.22 17.27
CA ASN A 78 2.79 5.56 18.53
C ASN A 78 3.52 6.19 19.73
N SER A 79 4.79 6.58 19.57
CA SER A 79 5.55 7.26 20.64
C SER A 79 5.00 8.65 21.00
N LEU A 80 4.30 9.29 20.06
CA LEU A 80 3.62 10.58 20.22
C LEU A 80 2.13 10.42 20.56
N ASN A 81 1.67 9.19 20.82
CA ASN A 81 0.27 8.86 21.07
C ASN A 81 -0.67 9.29 19.92
N ILE A 82 -0.18 9.20 18.69
CA ILE A 82 -0.92 9.44 17.45
C ILE A 82 -1.13 8.11 16.73
N SER A 83 -2.34 7.88 16.23
CA SER A 83 -2.64 6.66 15.48
C SER A 83 -1.97 6.67 14.11
N PHE A 84 -1.47 5.50 13.72
CA PHE A 84 -0.96 5.25 12.38
C PHE A 84 -2.10 4.87 11.44
N GLY A 85 -2.13 5.47 10.25
CA GLY A 85 -3.12 5.18 9.21
C GLY A 85 -2.47 4.83 7.88
N ILE A 86 -3.18 4.04 7.06
CA ILE A 86 -2.82 3.71 5.68
C ILE A 86 -3.93 4.19 4.74
N ASN A 87 -3.53 4.92 3.69
CA ASN A 87 -4.36 5.12 2.51
C ASN A 87 -4.15 3.95 1.55
N LEU A 88 -5.15 3.07 1.51
CA LEU A 88 -5.16 1.91 0.65
C LEU A 88 -5.62 2.31 -0.75
N VAL A 89 -4.68 2.25 -1.69
CA VAL A 89 -4.87 2.68 -3.08
C VAL A 89 -4.47 1.58 -4.04
N ASP A 90 -5.20 1.50 -5.15
CA ASP A 90 -4.87 0.56 -6.20
C ASP A 90 -3.65 1.05 -6.97
N GLN A 91 -2.71 0.14 -7.18
CA GLN A 91 -1.45 0.39 -7.87
C GLN A 91 -1.62 0.23 -9.39
N CYS A 92 -2.72 -0.38 -9.83
CA CYS A 92 -3.09 -0.56 -11.23
C CYS A 92 -3.82 0.67 -11.82
N VAL A 93 -3.31 1.87 -11.50
CA VAL A 93 -3.94 3.19 -11.71
C VAL A 93 -4.49 3.36 -13.14
N GLU A 94 -3.68 3.08 -14.16
CA GLU A 94 -4.03 3.34 -15.57
C GLU A 94 -4.15 2.07 -16.44
N ILE A 95 -4.07 0.88 -15.84
CA ILE A 95 -3.95 -0.38 -16.59
C ILE A 95 -5.18 -1.26 -16.38
N ASP A 96 -6.01 -1.39 -17.42
CA ASP A 96 -7.26 -2.17 -17.39
C ASP A 96 -7.07 -3.67 -17.13
N ASN A 97 -5.89 -4.19 -17.43
CA ASN A 97 -5.54 -5.61 -17.33
C ASN A 97 -4.52 -5.85 -16.21
N CYS A 98 -4.72 -5.23 -15.06
CA CYS A 98 -3.76 -5.26 -13.97
C CYS A 98 -4.41 -5.67 -12.64
N VAL A 99 -3.73 -6.55 -11.91
CA VAL A 99 -4.03 -6.87 -10.52
C VAL A 99 -2.73 -6.85 -9.73
N ALA A 100 -2.77 -6.25 -8.56
CA ALA A 100 -1.69 -6.33 -7.60
C ALA A 100 -1.78 -7.67 -6.85
N GLU A 101 -0.71 -8.47 -6.89
CA GLU A 101 -0.69 -9.83 -6.35
C GLU A 101 0.41 -10.02 -5.30
N ILE A 102 0.14 -10.93 -4.37
CA ILE A 102 1.15 -11.45 -3.45
C ILE A 102 1.70 -12.75 -4.04
N LEU A 103 3.00 -12.80 -4.32
CA LEU A 103 3.68 -14.04 -4.66
C LEU A 103 3.99 -14.83 -3.38
N PRO A 104 3.68 -16.14 -3.35
CA PRO A 104 4.07 -17.02 -2.27
C PRO A 104 5.55 -17.39 -2.39
N THR A 105 6.42 -16.44 -2.08
CA THR A 105 7.87 -16.65 -1.94
C THR A 105 8.26 -16.64 -0.46
N ASP A 106 9.45 -17.16 -0.12
CA ASP A 106 9.97 -17.24 1.26
C ASP A 106 9.92 -15.89 2.01
N HIS A 107 10.01 -14.79 1.26
CA HIS A 107 9.56 -13.47 1.69
C HIS A 107 8.39 -13.10 0.80
N SER A 108 7.19 -12.85 1.33
CA SER A 108 6.04 -12.43 0.52
C SER A 108 6.45 -11.24 -0.35
N GLN A 109 6.34 -11.41 -1.67
CA GLN A 109 6.63 -10.34 -2.62
C GLN A 109 5.34 -9.80 -3.18
N PHE A 110 5.30 -8.50 -3.38
CA PHE A 110 4.21 -7.84 -4.07
C PHE A 110 4.62 -7.62 -5.53
N VAL A 111 3.74 -7.95 -6.45
CA VAL A 111 3.97 -7.75 -7.89
C VAL A 111 2.73 -7.21 -8.56
N LEU A 112 2.92 -6.46 -9.63
CA LEU A 112 1.84 -6.07 -10.52
C LEU A 112 1.74 -7.10 -11.65
N ASN A 113 0.66 -7.85 -11.68
CA ASN A 113 0.34 -8.72 -12.81
C ASN A 113 -0.33 -7.87 -13.89
N LEU A 114 0.46 -7.46 -14.90
CA LEU A 114 -0.01 -6.64 -16.03
C LEU A 114 -0.76 -7.43 -17.12
N ASP A 115 -0.96 -8.73 -16.91
CA ASP A 115 -1.79 -9.57 -17.77
C ASP A 115 -2.83 -10.34 -16.94
N ALA A 116 -3.54 -9.61 -16.07
CA ALA A 116 -4.48 -10.18 -15.11
C ALA A 116 -5.57 -11.05 -15.74
N LYS A 117 -6.07 -10.71 -16.93
CA LYS A 117 -7.13 -11.42 -17.67
C LYS A 117 -6.71 -12.80 -18.15
N SER A 118 -5.41 -13.09 -18.25
CA SER A 118 -4.95 -14.46 -18.51
C SER A 118 -5.30 -15.40 -17.34
N LYS A 119 -5.31 -14.87 -16.12
CA LYS A 119 -5.55 -15.59 -14.87
C LYS A 119 -6.97 -15.40 -14.34
N TYR A 120 -7.54 -14.21 -14.54
CA TYR A 120 -8.87 -13.79 -14.10
C TYR A 120 -9.71 -13.30 -15.29
N PRO A 121 -10.04 -14.18 -16.25
CA PRO A 121 -10.71 -13.77 -17.49
C PRO A 121 -12.10 -13.17 -17.27
N ASP A 122 -12.77 -13.55 -16.18
CA ASP A 122 -14.16 -13.17 -15.90
C ASP A 122 -14.29 -11.93 -15.00
N LEU A 123 -13.18 -11.38 -14.48
CA LEU A 123 -13.24 -10.19 -13.63
C LEU A 123 -13.34 -8.91 -14.46
N THR A 124 -14.27 -8.04 -14.08
CA THR A 124 -14.31 -6.66 -14.59
C THR A 124 -13.16 -5.84 -14.01
N ARG A 125 -12.85 -4.67 -14.61
CA ARG A 125 -11.82 -3.76 -14.09
C ARG A 125 -12.06 -3.36 -12.62
N ASN A 126 -13.30 -3.02 -12.26
CA ASN A 126 -13.68 -2.71 -10.88
C ASN A 126 -13.36 -3.88 -9.93
N GLN A 127 -13.68 -5.11 -10.34
CA GLN A 127 -13.40 -6.30 -9.51
C GLN A 127 -11.91 -6.63 -9.43
N MET A 128 -11.14 -6.37 -10.50
CA MET A 128 -9.68 -6.48 -10.47
C MET A 128 -9.06 -5.46 -9.51
N GLN A 129 -9.55 -4.22 -9.49
CA GLN A 129 -9.13 -3.19 -8.54
C GLN A 129 -9.46 -3.56 -7.08
N GLU A 130 -10.66 -4.09 -6.82
CA GLU A 130 -11.01 -4.63 -5.50
C GLU A 130 -10.07 -5.76 -5.08
N LEU A 131 -9.79 -6.71 -5.97
CA LEU A 131 -8.85 -7.79 -5.71
C LEU A 131 -7.45 -7.25 -5.42
N SER A 132 -6.98 -6.24 -6.15
CA SER A 132 -5.72 -5.54 -5.88
C SER A 132 -5.70 -4.96 -4.46
N LEU A 133 -6.74 -4.22 -4.06
CA LEU A 133 -6.82 -3.58 -2.74
C LEU A 133 -6.84 -4.63 -1.61
N ILE A 134 -7.60 -5.71 -1.77
CA ILE A 134 -7.62 -6.85 -0.83
C ILE A 134 -6.22 -7.48 -0.72
N ASN A 135 -5.53 -7.70 -1.84
CA ASN A 135 -4.19 -8.25 -1.86
C ASN A 135 -3.16 -7.32 -1.22
N VAL A 136 -3.25 -6.01 -1.49
CA VAL A 136 -2.39 -5.01 -0.84
C VAL A 136 -2.58 -5.07 0.68
N LEU A 137 -3.82 -5.05 1.15
CA LEU A 137 -4.07 -5.03 2.59
C LEU A 137 -3.60 -6.32 3.26
N ASN A 138 -3.86 -7.49 2.66
CA ASN A 138 -3.33 -8.77 3.13
C ASN A 138 -1.80 -8.77 3.20
N PHE A 139 -1.14 -8.19 2.20
CA PHE A 139 0.31 -8.03 2.22
C PHE A 139 0.78 -7.20 3.42
N LEU A 140 0.17 -6.05 3.67
CA LEU A 140 0.53 -5.17 4.79
C LEU A 140 0.26 -5.79 6.16
N VAL A 141 -0.82 -6.59 6.29
CA VAL A 141 -1.09 -7.37 7.51
C VAL A 141 0.01 -8.43 7.72
N ASN A 142 0.36 -9.17 6.67
CA ASN A 142 1.43 -10.19 6.73
C ASN A 142 2.81 -9.59 7.02
N GLN A 143 3.04 -8.32 6.66
CA GLN A 143 4.26 -7.58 6.99
C GLN A 143 4.19 -6.89 8.36
N ASN A 144 3.13 -7.07 9.16
CA ASN A 144 2.92 -6.38 10.45
C ASN A 144 2.90 -4.85 10.35
N ILE A 145 2.56 -4.30 9.18
CA ILE A 145 2.33 -2.87 8.99
C ILE A 145 0.94 -2.50 9.49
N VAL A 146 -0.07 -3.30 9.10
CA VAL A 146 -1.47 -3.13 9.53
C VAL A 146 -1.79 -4.13 10.64
N ASP A 147 -2.36 -3.61 11.72
CA ASP A 147 -2.89 -4.36 12.85
C ASP A 147 -4.17 -3.70 13.39
N LYS A 148 -4.67 -4.19 14.53
CA LYS A 148 -5.88 -3.71 15.21
C LYS A 148 -5.88 -2.21 15.55
N ASP A 149 -4.70 -1.59 15.67
CA ASP A 149 -4.53 -0.19 16.06
C ASP A 149 -4.24 0.70 14.84
N THR A 150 -4.24 0.11 13.63
CA THR A 150 -3.99 0.81 12.38
C THR A 150 -5.31 1.22 11.71
N HIS A 151 -5.42 2.50 11.37
CA HIS A 151 -6.56 3.01 10.60
C HIS A 151 -6.37 2.72 9.11
N VAL A 152 -7.42 2.29 8.42
CA VAL A 152 -7.38 2.02 6.98
C VAL A 152 -8.46 2.82 6.30
N VAL A 153 -8.07 3.62 5.30
CA VAL A 153 -9.00 4.33 4.41
C VAL A 153 -8.75 3.84 2.99
N ILE A 154 -9.81 3.53 2.26
CA ILE A 154 -9.72 3.14 0.86
C ILE A 154 -9.94 4.38 0.02
N THR A 155 -8.97 4.70 -0.84
CA THR A 155 -9.07 5.83 -1.75
C THR A 155 -8.81 5.39 -3.18
N SER A 156 -9.35 6.15 -4.13
CA SER A 156 -8.98 6.02 -5.53
C SER A 156 -8.28 7.29 -5.99
N TRP A 157 -7.13 7.10 -6.65
CA TRP A 157 -6.41 8.17 -7.34
C TRP A 157 -6.80 8.27 -8.82
N THR A 158 -7.84 7.56 -9.23
CA THR A 158 -8.24 7.42 -10.63
C THR A 158 -9.71 7.68 -10.83
N THR A 159 -10.15 7.60 -12.08
CA THR A 159 -11.57 7.56 -12.46
C THR A 159 -12.25 6.22 -12.14
N TRP A 160 -11.52 5.24 -11.57
CA TRP A 160 -11.99 3.89 -11.27
C TRP A 160 -11.92 3.56 -9.77
N PRO A 161 -12.85 2.80 -9.20
CA PRO A 161 -13.96 2.17 -9.89
C PRO A 161 -14.99 3.21 -10.36
N ILE A 162 -15.64 2.95 -11.49
CA ILE A 162 -16.70 3.85 -11.97
C ILE A 162 -17.92 3.66 -11.07
N GLU A 163 -18.13 4.64 -10.19
CA GLU A 163 -19.35 4.82 -9.41
C GLU A 163 -20.21 5.89 -10.08
N ILE A 164 -21.48 5.59 -10.34
CA ILE A 164 -22.41 6.53 -10.99
C ILE A 164 -23.39 7.03 -9.94
N GLY A 165 -23.55 8.35 -9.84
CA GLY A 165 -24.47 8.98 -8.89
C GLY A 165 -23.95 8.96 -7.44
N GLN A 166 -24.85 8.97 -6.46
CA GLN A 166 -24.54 8.95 -5.03
C GLN A 166 -24.67 7.56 -4.40
N GLN A 167 -24.62 6.49 -5.20
CA GLN A 167 -24.90 5.15 -4.69
C GLN A 167 -23.66 4.53 -4.04
N THR A 168 -23.60 4.61 -2.71
CA THR A 168 -22.79 3.73 -1.87
C THR A 168 -23.41 2.33 -1.90
N ASN A 169 -23.23 1.61 -3.02
CA ASN A 169 -23.82 0.29 -3.20
C ASN A 169 -22.82 -0.80 -2.79
N GLU A 170 -22.95 -1.23 -1.54
CA GLU A 170 -22.21 -2.34 -0.92
C GLU A 170 -22.40 -3.70 -1.61
N LEU A 171 -23.39 -3.84 -2.49
CA LEU A 171 -23.70 -5.08 -3.22
C LEU A 171 -23.17 -5.07 -4.66
N ARG A 172 -22.59 -3.95 -5.14
CA ARG A 172 -22.05 -3.86 -6.49
C ARG A 172 -20.58 -4.31 -6.49
N PRO A 173 -20.23 -5.48 -7.06
CA PRO A 173 -18.86 -5.97 -7.01
C PRO A 173 -17.87 -4.98 -7.60
N GLY A 174 -16.75 -4.77 -6.89
CA GLY A 174 -15.70 -3.85 -7.28
C GLY A 174 -16.01 -2.35 -7.11
N GLY A 175 -17.16 -1.98 -6.53
CA GLY A 175 -17.36 -0.60 -6.04
C GLY A 175 -16.62 -0.38 -4.72
N MET A 176 -16.28 0.87 -4.39
CA MET A 176 -15.51 1.21 -3.18
C MET A 176 -16.22 0.73 -1.90
N ALA A 177 -17.55 0.88 -1.85
CA ALA A 177 -18.35 0.41 -0.72
C ALA A 177 -18.35 -1.12 -0.59
N HIS A 178 -18.45 -1.83 -1.72
CA HIS A 178 -18.36 -3.29 -1.74
C HIS A 178 -16.95 -3.74 -1.34
N THR A 179 -15.90 -3.10 -1.87
CA THR A 179 -14.51 -3.38 -1.50
C THR A 179 -14.25 -3.15 -0.02
N ALA A 180 -14.78 -2.08 0.57
CA ALA A 180 -14.69 -1.84 2.01
C ALA A 180 -15.32 -2.98 2.82
N ASN A 181 -16.49 -3.44 2.41
CA ASN A 181 -17.17 -4.57 3.04
C ASN A 181 -16.38 -5.87 2.89
N GLU A 182 -15.83 -6.14 1.73
CA GLU A 182 -15.03 -7.34 1.49
C GLU A 182 -13.73 -7.30 2.29
N ILE A 183 -13.06 -6.15 2.41
CA ILE A 183 -11.92 -5.96 3.32
C ILE A 183 -12.33 -6.24 4.77
N PHE A 184 -13.46 -5.71 5.21
CA PHE A 184 -13.94 -5.89 6.58
C PHE A 184 -14.18 -7.38 6.88
N LYS A 185 -14.89 -8.09 5.99
CA LYS A 185 -15.23 -9.50 6.14
C LYS A 185 -14.04 -10.45 5.97
N GLN A 186 -13.19 -10.21 4.98
CA GLN A 186 -12.13 -11.14 4.58
C GLN A 186 -10.83 -10.91 5.35
N ILE A 187 -10.60 -9.69 5.86
CA ILE A 187 -9.32 -9.32 6.47
C ILE A 187 -9.53 -8.86 7.91
N LEU A 188 -10.33 -7.83 8.16
CA LEU A 188 -10.38 -7.21 9.49
C LEU A 188 -11.05 -8.10 10.55
N ILE A 189 -12.19 -8.72 10.25
CA ILE A 189 -12.85 -9.67 11.17
C ILE A 189 -11.97 -10.91 11.42
N PRO A 190 -11.44 -11.61 10.39
CA PRO A 190 -10.64 -12.82 10.61
C PRO A 190 -9.37 -12.58 11.43
N HIS A 191 -8.78 -11.39 11.33
CA HIS A 191 -7.63 -11.00 12.15
C HIS A 191 -8.02 -10.41 13.52
N SER A 192 -9.31 -10.37 13.86
CA SER A 192 -9.85 -9.77 15.09
C SER A 192 -9.54 -8.27 15.26
N PHE A 193 -9.40 -7.56 14.14
CA PHE A 193 -9.22 -6.10 14.12
C PHE A 193 -10.57 -5.37 14.15
N ALA A 194 -11.66 -6.05 13.77
CA ALA A 194 -13.02 -5.55 13.84
C ALA A 194 -14.03 -6.64 14.25
N LYS A 195 -15.27 -6.24 14.54
CA LYS A 195 -16.37 -7.12 14.96
C LYS A 195 -17.57 -6.96 14.05
#